data_AF-A0A3D1VRD3-F1
#
_entry.id   AF-A0A3D1VRD3-F1
#
_cell.length_a   1.000
_cell.length_b   1.000
_cell.length_c   1.000
_cell.angle_alpha   90.00
_cell.angle_beta   90.00
_cell.angle_gamma   90.00
#
_symmetry.space_group_name_H-M   'P 1'
#
loop_
_entity.id
_entity.type
_entity.pdbx_description
1 polymer ?
#
loop_
_entity_poly.entity_id
_entity_poly.type
_entity_poly.pdbx_seq_one_letter_code
_entity_poly.pdbx_strand_id
1 'polypeptide(L)'
;LEALAVIAYKQPVTRSYIEQIRGVDCSGIINTLVERGLVEEVGRLDAPGKPILYATTSLFLRSFGLESLQELPSLEEEQLEMHLDESHGEEKTEGTLPVQGEN
;
A
#
# COMPACT_ATOMS: atom_id res chain seq x y z
N LEU A 1 -6.56 -0.08 7.11
CA LEU A 1 -5.73 0.33 5.95
C LEU A 1 -5.49 1.84 5.89
N GLU A 2 -6.35 2.66 6.49
CA GLU A 2 -6.23 4.13 6.48
C GLU A 2 -4.86 4.68 6.97
N ALA A 3 -4.21 4.06 7.97
CA ALA A 3 -2.87 4.51 8.42
C ALA A 3 -1.80 4.36 7.32
N LEU A 4 -1.87 3.29 6.52
CA LEU A 4 -0.98 3.07 5.38
C LEU A 4 -1.18 4.15 4.32
N ALA A 5 -2.43 4.56 4.06
CA ALA A 5 -2.72 5.64 3.13
C ALA A 5 -2.08 6.96 3.58
N VAL A 6 -2.21 7.33 4.87
CA VAL A 6 -1.56 8.53 5.40
C VAL A 6 -0.05 8.50 5.17
N ILE A 7 0.60 7.36 5.43
CA ILE A 7 2.04 7.21 5.18
C ILE A 7 2.35 7.37 3.69
N ALA A 8 1.63 6.67 2.81
CA ALA A 8 1.86 6.71 1.37
C ALA A 8 1.79 8.13 0.79
N TYR A 9 0.82 8.93 1.21
CA TYR A 9 0.59 10.29 0.68
C TYR A 9 1.39 11.39 1.36
N LYS A 10 1.85 11.20 2.60
CA LYS A 10 2.48 12.27 3.39
C LYS A 10 3.93 11.97 3.78
N GLN A 11 4.46 10.81 3.40
CA GLN A 11 5.82 10.40 3.75
C GLN A 11 6.88 11.46 3.38
N PRO A 12 7.94 11.60 4.20
CA PRO A 12 8.18 10.89 5.45
C PRO A 12 7.33 11.46 6.62
N VAL A 13 6.65 10.59 7.39
CA VAL A 13 5.75 11.00 8.50
C VAL A 13 6.10 10.35 9.83
N THR A 14 5.76 11.00 10.94
CA THR A 14 5.91 10.42 12.28
C THR A 14 4.67 9.65 12.72
N ARG A 15 4.85 8.69 13.65
CA ARG A 15 3.74 7.98 14.29
C ARG A 15 2.68 8.96 14.83
N SER A 16 3.12 9.96 15.58
CA SER A 16 2.27 10.96 16.20
C SER A 16 1.46 11.77 15.19
N TYR A 17 2.04 12.07 14.02
CA TYR A 17 1.32 12.77 12.95
C TYR A 17 0.17 11.93 12.38
N ILE A 18 0.41 10.62 12.19
CA ILE A 18 -0.62 9.69 11.72
C ILE A 18 -1.75 9.60 12.75
N GLU A 19 -1.40 9.48 14.04
CA GLU A 19 -2.36 9.45 15.15
C GLU A 19 -3.19 10.74 15.22
N GLN A 20 -2.57 11.90 14.99
CA GLN A 20 -3.25 13.19 14.95
C GLN A 20 -4.26 13.30 13.82
N ILE A 21 -3.93 12.81 12.61
CA ILE A 21 -4.86 12.82 11.47
C ILE A 21 -6.03 11.87 11.72
N ARG A 22 -5.75 10.69 12.29
CA ARG A 22 -6.74 9.62 12.45
C ARG A 22 -7.57 9.75 13.72
N GLY A 23 -7.10 10.51 14.71
CA GLY A 23 -7.75 10.68 16.01
C GLY A 23 -7.70 9.45 16.92
N VAL A 24 -6.92 8.42 16.57
CA VAL A 24 -6.82 7.15 17.31
C VAL A 24 -5.38 6.62 17.35
N ASP A 25 -5.05 5.79 18.35
CA ASP A 25 -3.75 5.11 18.44
C ASP A 25 -3.52 4.23 17.21
N CYS A 26 -2.35 4.40 16.60
CA CYS A 26 -1.94 3.66 15.40
C CYS A 26 -0.69 2.81 15.65
N SER A 27 -0.23 2.66 16.90
CA SER A 27 1.05 2.03 17.21
C SER A 27 1.08 0.56 16.78
N GLY A 28 0.04 -0.22 17.09
CA GLY A 28 -0.05 -1.63 16.68
C GLY A 28 -0.16 -1.83 15.16
N ILE A 29 -0.88 -0.92 14.49
CA ILE A 29 -1.06 -0.95 13.04
C ILE A 29 0.26 -0.65 12.34
N ILE A 30 0.98 0.39 12.76
CA ILE A 30 2.27 0.77 12.20
C ILE A 30 3.28 -0.36 12.40
N ASN A 31 3.32 -0.98 13.59
CA ASN A 31 4.19 -2.12 13.83
C ASN A 31 3.88 -3.29 12.87
N THR A 32 2.60 -3.62 12.69
CA THR A 32 2.17 -4.66 11.76
C THR A 32 2.58 -4.35 10.31
N LEU A 33 2.49 -3.08 9.89
CA LEU A 33 2.88 -2.66 8.54
C LEU A 33 4.40 -2.75 8.33
N VAL A 34 5.18 -2.44 9.37
CA VAL A 34 6.64 -2.58 9.36
C VAL A 34 7.04 -4.05 9.33
N GLU A 35 6.43 -4.90 10.16
CA GLU A 35 6.68 -6.36 10.17
C GLU A 35 6.34 -7.02 8.83
N ARG A 36 5.30 -6.53 8.15
CA ARG A 36 4.94 -6.98 6.79
C ARG A 36 5.83 -6.39 5.70
N GLY A 37 6.75 -5.49 6.03
CA GLY A 37 7.64 -4.83 5.09
C GLY A 37 6.94 -3.85 4.14
N LEU A 38 5.70 -3.45 4.41
CA LEU A 38 4.99 -2.45 3.60
C LEU A 38 5.45 -1.02 3.91
N VAL A 39 5.92 -0.80 5.14
CA VAL A 39 6.44 0.47 5.64
C VAL A 39 7.81 0.23 6.27
N GLU A 40 8.70 1.20 6.20
CA GLU A 40 10.01 1.16 6.84
C GLU A 40 10.33 2.46 7.60
N GLU A 41 11.27 2.37 8.54
CA GLU A 41 11.81 3.49 9.28
C GLU A 41 12.91 4.16 8.45
N VAL A 42 12.65 5.36 7.94
CA VAL A 42 13.60 6.08 7.06
C VAL A 42 14.48 7.08 7.79
N GLY A 43 14.26 7.27 9.09
CA GLY A 43 15.07 8.14 9.91
C GLY A 43 14.36 8.64 11.15
N ARG A 44 14.82 9.78 11.67
CA ARG A 44 14.22 10.47 12.81
C ARG A 44 14.08 11.94 12.51
N LEU A 45 12.97 12.53 12.93
CA LEU A 45 12.73 13.96 12.81
C LEU A 45 13.63 14.72 13.79
N ASP A 46 14.24 15.82 13.33
CA ASP A 46 15.06 16.69 14.18
C ASP A 46 14.17 17.62 15.03
N ALA A 47 13.49 17.00 16.00
CA ALA A 47 12.57 17.63 16.93
C ALA A 47 12.76 17.06 18.34
N PRO A 48 12.25 17.72 19.40
CA PRO A 48 12.30 17.18 20.76
C PRO A 48 11.71 15.76 20.82
N GLY A 49 12.45 14.83 21.42
CA GLY A 49 12.06 13.41 21.47
C GLY A 49 12.48 12.58 20.25
N LYS A 50 13.00 13.21 19.18
CA LYS A 50 13.50 12.55 17.96
C LYS A 50 12.57 11.44 17.43
N PRO A 51 11.29 11.75 17.12
CA PRO A 51 10.34 10.75 16.70
C PRO A 51 10.77 10.09 15.39
N ILE A 52 10.46 8.81 15.26
CA ILE A 52 10.79 8.00 14.07
C ILE A 52 9.95 8.48 12.88
N LEU A 53 10.58 8.53 11.71
CA LEU A 53 9.96 8.80 10.42
C LEU A 53 9.71 7.49 9.68
N TYR A 54 8.51 7.35 9.15
CA TYR A 54 8.04 6.20 8.40
C TYR A 54 7.77 6.56 6.94
N ALA A 55 8.07 5.63 6.04
CA ALA A 55 7.83 5.73 4.61
C ALA A 55 7.39 4.37 4.04
N THR A 56 6.78 4.36 2.85
CA THR A 56 6.44 3.12 2.16
C THR A 56 7.65 2.50 1.48
N THR A 57 7.68 1.17 1.39
CA THR A 57 8.79 0.44 0.76
C THR A 57 8.50 0.10 -0.71
N SER A 58 9.48 -0.47 -1.42
CA SER A 58 9.24 -1.04 -2.76
C SER A 58 8.29 -2.25 -2.75
N LEU A 59 8.10 -2.92 -1.60
CA LEU A 59 7.12 -3.99 -1.46
C LEU A 59 5.70 -3.43 -1.49
N PHE A 60 5.47 -2.25 -0.91
CA PHE A 60 4.20 -1.55 -1.06
C PHE A 60 3.89 -1.31 -2.54
N LEU A 61 4.82 -0.72 -3.29
CA LEU A 61 4.61 -0.46 -4.72
C LEU A 61 4.24 -1.74 -5.49
N ARG A 62 5.01 -2.82 -5.33
CA ARG A 62 4.70 -4.12 -5.94
C ARG A 62 3.36 -4.71 -5.51
N SER A 63 3.02 -4.60 -4.22
CA SER A 63 1.77 -5.15 -3.69
C SER A 63 0.53 -4.41 -4.20
N PHE A 64 0.68 -3.15 -4.62
CA PHE A 64 -0.38 -2.31 -5.17
C PHE A 64 -0.29 -2.14 -6.69
N GLY A 65 0.65 -2.84 -7.35
CA GLY A 65 0.83 -2.77 -8.81
C GLY A 65 1.31 -1.41 -9.32
N LEU A 66 1.99 -0.64 -8.49
CA LEU A 66 2.51 0.69 -8.83
C LEU A 66 4.00 0.61 -9.20
N GLU A 67 4.43 1.38 -10.19
CA GLU A 67 5.86 1.58 -10.51
C GLU A 67 6.46 2.70 -9.65
N SER A 68 5.67 3.72 -9.30
CA SER A 68 6.09 4.83 -8.45
C SER A 68 4.97 5.42 -7.59
N LEU A 69 5.36 6.14 -6.53
CA LEU A 69 4.44 6.89 -5.66
C LEU A 69 3.68 8.01 -6.39
N GLN A 70 4.15 8.45 -7.56
CA GLN A 70 3.45 9.45 -8.39
C GLN A 70 2.18 8.91 -9.04
N GLU A 71 2.03 7.59 -9.14
CA GLU A 71 0.81 6.96 -9.68
C GLU A 71 -0.30 6.86 -8.65
N LEU A 72 -0.01 7.18 -7.38
CA LEU A 72 -1.05 7.27 -6.38
C LEU A 72 -2.09 8.32 -6.80
N PRO A 73 -3.39 8.00 -6.75
CA PRO A 73 -4.43 8.95 -7.13
C PRO A 73 -4.29 10.21 -6.29
N SER A 74 -4.30 11.38 -6.95
CA SER A 74 -4.20 12.65 -6.23
C SER A 74 -5.35 12.76 -5.25
N LEU A 75 -5.07 13.27 -4.04
CA LEU A 75 -6.06 13.47 -2.97
C LEU A 75 -7.12 14.56 -3.30
N GLU A 76 -7.23 14.98 -4.56
CA GLU A 76 -8.35 15.82 -5.00
C GLU A 76 -9.64 15.05 -4.71
N GLU A 77 -10.46 15.63 -3.82
CA GLU A 77 -11.56 15.00 -3.08
C GLU A 77 -12.68 14.38 -3.94
N GLU A 78 -12.57 14.41 -5.27
CA GLU A 78 -13.61 14.02 -6.23
C GLU A 78 -13.42 12.65 -6.92
N GLN A 79 -12.30 11.93 -6.74
CA GLN A 79 -12.02 10.73 -7.56
C GLN A 79 -11.80 9.41 -6.77
N LEU A 80 -12.28 9.31 -5.52
CA LEU A 80 -12.16 8.05 -4.74
C LEU A 80 -13.09 6.92 -5.24
N GLU A 81 -13.85 7.14 -6.32
CA GLU A 81 -14.46 6.07 -7.10
C GLU A 81 -13.56 5.79 -8.29
N MET A 82 -12.82 4.67 -8.31
CA MET A 82 -12.58 3.85 -9.51
C MET A 82 -11.66 2.64 -9.19
N HIS A 83 -12.27 1.46 -9.32
CA HIS A 83 -11.68 0.18 -9.76
C HIS A 83 -10.55 -0.46 -8.95
N LEU A 84 -10.93 -1.20 -7.90
CA LEU A 84 -10.29 -2.49 -7.61
C LEU A 84 -10.78 -3.50 -8.66
N ASP A 85 -10.39 -3.32 -9.93
CA ASP A 85 -10.70 -4.29 -10.98
C ASP A 85 -9.69 -5.44 -10.96
N GLU A 86 -10.23 -6.62 -11.18
CA GLU A 86 -9.66 -7.91 -10.90
C GLU A 86 -8.46 -8.24 -11.79
N SER A 87 -7.39 -8.78 -11.21
CA SER A 87 -6.49 -9.66 -11.97
C SER A 87 -5.95 -10.77 -11.06
N HIS A 88 -6.85 -11.66 -10.64
CA HIS A 88 -6.45 -13.02 -10.28
C HIS A 88 -6.33 -13.84 -11.57
N GLY A 89 -5.14 -14.41 -11.77
CA GLY A 89 -4.99 -15.71 -12.41
C GLY A 89 -4.84 -15.72 -13.93
N GLU A 90 -3.61 -15.52 -14.38
CA GLU A 90 -3.13 -16.23 -15.56
C GLU A 90 -3.10 -17.74 -15.25
N GLU A 91 -4.06 -18.51 -15.78
CA GLU A 91 -3.91 -19.96 -15.90
C GLU A 91 -3.60 -20.31 -17.36
N LYS A 92 -2.31 -20.58 -17.60
CA LYS A 92 -1.85 -21.34 -18.75
C LYS A 92 -1.87 -22.82 -18.36
N THR A 93 -2.67 -23.64 -19.03
CA THR A 93 -2.32 -25.05 -19.36
C THR A 93 -3.06 -25.41 -20.66
N GLU A 94 -2.35 -25.47 -21.77
CA GLU A 94 -1.77 -26.69 -22.35
C GLU A 94 -2.80 -27.60 -23.04
N GLY A 95 -2.51 -27.91 -24.30
CA GLY A 95 -3.43 -28.57 -25.20
C GLY A 95 -3.55 -30.08 -24.94
N THR A 96 -4.69 -30.62 -25.37
CA THR A 96 -4.69 -31.88 -26.10
C THR A 96 -5.86 -31.91 -27.09
N LEU A 97 -5.63 -32.64 -28.17
CA LEU A 97 -6.27 -32.63 -29.49
C LEU A 97 -7.61 -33.40 -29.51
N PRO A 98 -8.33 -33.44 -30.65
CA PRO A 98 -9.78 -33.51 -30.76
C PRO A 98 -10.33 -34.92 -30.63
N VAL A 99 -11.62 -35.06 -30.27
CA VAL A 99 -12.35 -36.31 -30.49
C VAL A 99 -13.72 -36.08 -31.12
N GLN A 100 -13.90 -36.81 -32.21
CA GLN A 100 -15.02 -37.02 -33.11
C GLN A 100 -16.40 -37.24 -32.45
N GLY A 101 -17.45 -36.91 -33.21
CA GLY A 101 -18.75 -37.59 -33.20
C GLY A 101 -19.61 -37.28 -31.98
N GLU A 102 -20.93 -37.34 -32.02
CA GLU A 102 -21.81 -38.11 -32.88
C GLU A 102 -23.17 -37.40 -32.97
N ASN A 103 -23.69 -37.37 -34.20
CA ASN A 103 -25.09 -37.43 -34.63
C ASN A 103 -26.23 -36.84 -33.75
#